data_AF-A0A8H3WUY7-F1
#
_entry.id   AF-A0A8H3WUY7-F1
#
_cell.length_a   1.000
_cell.length_b   1.000
_cell.length_c   1.000
_cell.angle_alpha   90.00
_cell.angle_beta   90.00
_cell.angle_gamma   90.00
#
_symmetry.space_group_name_H-M   'P 1'
#
loop_
_entity.id
_entity.type
_entity.pdbx_description
1 polymer ?
#
loop_
_entity_poly.entity_id
_entity_poly.type
_entity_poly.pdbx_seq_one_letter_code
_entity_poly.pdbx_strand_id
1 'polypeptide(L)'
;MLSVTCGSQLLPEDHELSKYLSVRLNITCDPPIESTYFSCHLKKLDICYWCGESEDLIEPSDELTAEWKTIYPLCVFCKENGKTWYKRAQKNVFN
;
A
#
# COMPACT_ATOMS: atom_id res chain seq x y z
N MET A 1 13.06 14.79 22.76
CA MET A 1 13.24 13.33 22.96
C MET A 1 11.91 12.80 23.47
N LEU A 2 11.09 12.21 22.60
CA LEU A 2 9.81 11.58 22.97
C LEU A 2 9.95 10.11 22.62
N SER A 3 10.08 9.27 23.65
CA SER A 3 10.11 7.82 23.54
C SER A 3 8.68 7.32 23.52
N VAL A 4 8.18 6.90 22.35
CA VAL A 4 6.89 6.24 22.22
C VAL A 4 7.13 4.73 22.23
N THR A 5 6.68 4.05 23.29
CA THR A 5 6.72 2.59 23.41
C THR A 5 5.73 1.96 22.43
N CYS A 6 6.20 0.99 21.65
CA CYS A 6 5.39 0.19 20.75
C CYS A 6 4.30 -0.58 21.52
N GLY A 7 3.04 -0.47 21.10
CA GLY A 7 1.91 -1.25 21.61
C GLY A 7 0.84 -0.48 22.39
N SER A 8 0.94 0.85 22.52
CA SER A 8 -0.11 1.66 23.15
C SER A 8 -1.25 1.96 22.16
N GLN A 9 -2.50 1.82 22.60
CA GLN A 9 -3.66 2.27 21.83
C GLN A 9 -3.59 3.81 21.65
N LEU A 10 -3.80 4.29 20.42
CA LEU A 10 -3.78 5.73 20.12
C LEU A 10 -4.98 6.49 20.70
N LEU A 11 -6.06 5.77 20.99
CA LEU A 11 -7.29 6.31 21.57
C LEU A 11 -7.66 5.46 22.79
N PRO A 12 -8.34 6.05 23.77
CA PRO A 12 -8.99 5.30 24.84
C PRO A 12 -9.97 4.24 24.29
N GLU A 13 -10.11 3.11 24.98
CA GLU A 13 -10.97 1.99 24.55
C GLU A 13 -12.44 2.39 24.34
N ASP A 14 -12.90 3.46 24.98
CA ASP A 14 -14.27 3.98 24.94
C ASP A 14 -14.54 4.98 23.80
N HIS A 15 -13.55 5.31 22.97
CA HIS A 15 -13.73 6.26 21.88
C HIS A 15 -14.53 5.63 20.72
N GLU A 16 -15.60 6.29 20.25
CA GLU A 16 -16.49 5.75 19.19
C GLU A 16 -15.76 5.35 17.89
N LEU A 17 -14.66 6.04 17.58
CA LEU A 17 -13.84 5.76 16.39
C LEU A 17 -12.82 4.61 16.59
N SER A 18 -12.68 4.04 17.79
CA SER A 18 -11.77 2.92 18.06
C SER A 18 -12.11 1.68 17.22
N LYS A 19 -13.39 1.51 16.87
CA LYS A 19 -13.89 0.41 16.02
C LYS A 19 -13.65 0.63 14.53
N TYR A 20 -13.37 1.86 14.11
CA TYR A 20 -13.22 2.25 12.70
C TYR A 20 -11.77 2.56 12.31
N LEU A 21 -10.95 2.99 13.27
CA LEU A 21 -9.54 3.28 13.07
C LEU A 21 -8.69 2.05 13.39
N SER A 22 -8.29 1.31 12.36
CA SER A 22 -7.13 0.42 12.49
C SER A 22 -5.86 1.22 12.25
N VAL A 23 -4.96 1.25 13.24
CA VAL A 23 -3.68 1.94 13.11
C VAL A 23 -2.68 0.94 12.54
N ARG A 24 -2.15 1.21 11.33
CA ARG A 24 -0.89 0.60 10.90
C ARG A 24 0.24 1.23 11.71
N LEU A 25 0.54 0.64 12.87
CA LEU A 25 1.76 0.98 13.61
C LEU A 25 2.95 0.60 12.71
N ASN A 26 3.67 1.60 12.21
CA ASN A 26 5.03 1.38 11.77
C ASN A 26 5.86 1.16 13.04
N ILE A 27 5.96 -0.10 13.46
CA ILE A 27 6.70 -0.54 14.63
C ILE A 27 8.17 -0.24 14.36
N THR A 28 8.67 0.91 14.81
CA THR A 28 10.12 1.14 14.83
C THR A 28 10.70 0.59 16.14
N CYS A 29 10.61 -0.73 16.26
CA CYS A 29 11.51 -1.55 17.06
C CYS A 29 12.00 -2.72 16.20
N ASP A 30 12.43 -2.44 14.96
CA ASP A 30 13.01 -3.46 14.09
C ASP A 30 14.49 -3.70 14.47
N PRO A 31 14.90 -4.90 14.92
CA PRO A 31 16.23 -5.35 14.61
C PRO A 31 16.37 -5.40 13.08
N PRO A 32 17.47 -4.91 12.48
CA PRO A 32 17.61 -4.69 11.03
C PRO A 32 17.39 -5.94 10.14
N ILE A 33 17.35 -7.12 10.76
CA ILE A 33 17.08 -8.39 10.08
C ILE A 33 15.59 -8.60 9.78
N GLU A 34 14.68 -8.15 10.64
CA GLU A 34 13.24 -8.38 10.49
C GLU A 34 12.64 -7.50 9.39
N SER A 35 13.03 -6.22 9.30
CA SER A 35 12.53 -5.32 8.25
C SER A 35 12.88 -5.83 6.85
N THR A 36 14.08 -6.35 6.65
CA THR A 36 14.51 -6.96 5.38
C THR A 36 13.78 -8.28 5.15
N TYR A 37 13.63 -9.11 6.18
CA TYR A 37 12.91 -10.38 6.10
C TYR A 37 11.44 -10.18 5.70
N PHE A 38 10.71 -9.30 6.39
CA PHE A 38 9.32 -8.98 6.08
C PHE A 38 9.17 -8.22 4.76
N SER A 39 10.10 -7.31 4.41
CA SER A 39 10.07 -6.62 3.10
C SER A 39 10.29 -7.58 1.93
N CYS A 40 11.14 -8.60 2.09
CA CYS A 40 11.36 -9.64 1.10
C CYS A 40 10.20 -10.64 1.01
N HIS A 41 9.47 -10.87 2.11
CA HIS A 41 8.37 -11.83 2.20
C HIS A 41 6.98 -11.21 2.01
N LEU A 42 6.90 -9.87 1.93
CA LEU A 42 5.76 -9.17 1.34
C LEU A 42 5.72 -9.53 -0.15
N LYS A 43 5.19 -10.72 -0.45
CA LYS A 43 4.62 -11.03 -1.76
C LYS A 43 3.85 -9.79 -2.19
N LYS A 44 4.06 -9.32 -3.42
CA LYS A 44 3.29 -8.20 -3.98
C LYS A 44 1.83 -8.49 -3.67
N LEU A 45 1.28 -7.77 -2.69
CA LEU A 45 -0.12 -7.88 -2.36
C LEU A 45 -0.80 -7.20 -3.54
N ASP A 46 -1.50 -8.00 -4.34
CA ASP A 46 -2.38 -7.47 -5.37
C ASP A 46 -3.57 -6.84 -4.65
N ILE A 47 -3.37 -5.60 -4.22
CA ILE A 47 -4.36 -4.74 -3.60
C ILE A 47 -4.35 -3.38 -4.29
N CYS A 48 -5.53 -2.78 -4.43
CA CYS A 48 -5.71 -1.49 -5.05
C CYS A 48 -4.87 -0.43 -4.32
N TYR A 49 -4.08 0.32 -5.07
CA TYR A 49 -3.20 1.36 -4.53
C TYR A 49 -3.94 2.42 -3.70
N TRP A 50 -5.20 2.70 -4.07
CA TRP A 50 -5.97 3.81 -3.49
C TRP A 50 -6.77 3.42 -2.26
N CYS A 51 -7.43 2.25 -2.26
CA CYS A 51 -8.32 1.84 -1.18
C CYS A 51 -7.84 0.58 -0.42
N GLY A 52 -6.84 -0.14 -0.95
CA GLY A 52 -6.33 -1.38 -0.33
C GLY A 52 -7.19 -2.63 -0.55
N GLU A 53 -8.26 -2.55 -1.35
CA GLU A 53 -9.11 -3.70 -1.68
C GLU A 53 -8.38 -4.69 -2.59
N SER A 54 -8.56 -5.99 -2.36
CA SER A 54 -7.99 -7.07 -3.18
C SER A 54 -8.93 -7.60 -4.25
N GLU A 55 -10.22 -7.33 -4.12
CA GLU A 55 -11.25 -7.74 -5.07
C GLU A 55 -11.42 -6.71 -6.20
N ASP A 56 -12.04 -7.15 -7.31
CA ASP A 56 -12.36 -6.34 -8.48
C ASP A 56 -11.19 -5.52 -9.04
N LEU A 57 -9.99 -6.09 -8.98
CA LEU A 57 -8.81 -5.51 -9.60
C LEU A 57 -8.90 -5.59 -11.11
N ILE A 58 -8.56 -4.47 -11.74
CA ILE A 58 -8.54 -4.33 -13.18
C ILE A 58 -7.18 -4.82 -13.67
N GLU A 59 -7.14 -5.47 -14.82
CA GLU A 59 -5.88 -5.76 -15.50
C GLU A 59 -5.37 -4.50 -16.24
N PRO A 60 -4.09 -4.13 -16.08
CA PRO A 60 -3.50 -3.03 -16.84
C PRO A 60 -3.39 -3.40 -18.32
N SER A 61 -3.53 -2.40 -19.21
CA SER A 61 -3.39 -2.64 -20.66
C SER A 61 -1.94 -2.91 -21.08
N ASP A 62 -1.77 -3.57 -22.23
CA ASP A 62 -0.46 -3.89 -22.78
C ASP A 62 0.39 -2.64 -23.07
N GLU A 63 -0.23 -1.54 -23.51
CA GLU A 63 0.51 -0.29 -23.73
C GLU A 63 1.06 0.27 -22.42
N LEU A 64 0.25 0.20 -21.35
CA LEU A 64 0.65 0.68 -20.04
C LEU A 64 1.80 -0.15 -19.48
N THR A 65 1.72 -1.47 -19.60
CA THR A 65 2.78 -2.40 -19.15
C THR A 65 4.04 -2.31 -20.02
N ALA A 66 3.92 -1.96 -21.29
CA ALA A 66 5.05 -1.67 -22.16
C ALA A 66 5.80 -0.41 -21.71
N GLU A 67 5.08 0.67 -21.41
CA GLU A 67 5.66 1.98 -21.09
C GLU A 67 6.23 2.08 -19.66
N TRP A 68 5.68 1.36 -18.68
CA TRP A 68 6.04 1.51 -17.26
C TRP A 68 6.64 0.24 -16.68
N LYS A 69 7.70 0.38 -15.86
CA LYS A 69 8.31 -0.75 -15.16
C LYS A 69 7.48 -1.20 -13.96
N THR A 70 6.74 -0.30 -13.34
CA THR A 70 5.91 -0.61 -12.19
C THR A 70 4.55 0.06 -12.32
N ILE A 71 3.51 -0.76 -12.30
CA ILE A 71 2.10 -0.37 -12.27
C ILE A 71 1.53 -0.98 -11.01
N TYR A 72 0.89 -0.15 -10.18
CA TYR A 72 0.24 -0.62 -8.97
C TYR A 72 -1.22 -0.99 -9.27
N PRO A 73 -1.80 -2.02 -8.64
CA PRO A 73 -3.16 -2.45 -8.92
C PRO A 73 -4.20 -1.34 -8.71
N LEU A 74 -5.28 -1.39 -9.48
CA LEU A 74 -6.40 -0.45 -9.43
C LEU A 74 -7.71 -1.26 -9.47
N CYS A 75 -8.63 -1.00 -8.55
CA CYS A 75 -9.96 -1.63 -8.58
C CYS A 75 -10.98 -0.83 -9.40
N VAL A 76 -12.06 -1.50 -9.82
CA VAL A 76 -13.19 -0.92 -10.56
C VAL A 76 -13.76 0.30 -9.84
N PHE A 77 -14.08 0.17 -8.54
CA PHE A 77 -14.64 1.26 -7.73
C PHE A 77 -13.79 2.53 -7.78
N CYS A 78 -12.47 2.42 -7.59
CA CYS A 78 -11.59 3.58 -7.62
C CYS A 78 -11.53 4.21 -9.01
N LYS A 79 -11.53 3.39 -10.07
CA LYS A 79 -11.55 3.89 -11.46
C LYS A 79 -12.83 4.68 -11.76
N GLU A 80 -13.98 4.17 -11.36
CA GLU A 80 -15.28 4.85 -11.54
C GLU A 80 -15.36 6.15 -10.73
N ASN A 81 -14.68 6.22 -9.59
CA ASN A 81 -14.52 7.44 -8.78
C ASN A 81 -13.40 8.37 -9.28
N GLY A 82 -12.93 8.19 -10.51
CA GLY A 82 -11.99 9.08 -11.18
C GLY A 82 -10.52 8.90 -10.79
N LYS A 83 -10.18 7.81 -10.07
CA LYS A 83 -8.78 7.46 -9.83
C LYS A 83 -8.16 6.81 -11.07
N THR A 84 -6.86 6.99 -11.23
CA THR A 84 -6.07 6.42 -12.32
C THR A 84 -4.96 5.54 -11.79
N TRP A 85 -4.31 4.82 -12.70
CA TRP A 85 -3.15 3.98 -12.40
C TRP A 85 -2.02 4.78 -11.77
N TYR A 86 -1.58 4.37 -10.59
CA TYR A 86 -0.32 4.85 -10.04
C TYR A 86 0.84 4.06 -10.67
N LYS A 87 1.82 4.79 -11.21
CA LYS A 87 2.89 4.23 -12.04
C LYS A 87 4.24 4.84 -11.68
N ARG A 88 5.29 4.03 -11.77
CA ARG A 88 6.68 4.42 -11.46
C ARG A 88 7.65 3.85 -12.48
N ALA A 89 8.80 4.53 -12.62
CA ALA A 89 9.88 4.15 -13.51
C ALA A 89 9.42 3.92 -14.97
N GLN A 90 9.12 5.02 -15.65
CA GLN A 90 8.87 5.01 -17.09
C GLN A 90 10.07 4.39 -17.80
N LYS A 91 9.82 3.46 -18.71
CA LYS A 91 10.87 2.89 -19.54
C LYS A 91 11.18 3.92 -20.60
N ASN A 92 12.36 4.53 -20.52
CA ASN A 92 12.86 5.36 -21.61
C ASN A 92 13.03 4.46 -22.83
N VAL A 93 12.14 4.61 -23.82
CA VAL A 93 12.36 4.07 -25.16
C VAL A 93 13.46 4.94 -25.77
N PHE A 94 14.71 4.48 -25.65
CA PHE A 94 15.80 5.05 -26.44
C PHE A 94 15.49 4.69 -27.91
N ASN A 95 14.94 5.64 -28.65
CA ASN A 95 14.99 5.65 -30.12
C ASN A 95 16.42 5.90 -30.59
#